data_AF-A0A3A4YX98-F1
#
_entry.id   AF-A0A3A4YX98-F1
#
_cell.length_a   1.000
_cell.length_b   1.000
_cell.length_c   1.000
_cell.angle_alpha   90.00
_cell.angle_beta   90.00
_cell.angle_gamma   90.00
#
_symmetry.space_group_name_H-M   'P 1'
#
loop_
_entity.id
_entity.type
_entity.pdbx_description
1 polymer ?
#
loop_
_entity_poly.entity_id
_entity_poly.type
_entity_poly.pdbx_seq_one_letter_code
_entity_poly.pdbx_strand_id
1 'polypeptide(L)'
;MKPVLRFPKSELRFFTDRYQYPVQETTVLGLRETVAKRGWLTKDDLRTVAQWKAPRSAGHIEGNSEEYVKEITAFALRAATERARIEILTNLDGVRWPTASVILHFFHKEPYPIMDFRALWSVSLEVPAQYSFAYWWSYVEF
;
A
#
# COMPACT_ATOMS: atom_id res chain seq x y z
N MET A 1 -18.34 -6.44 2.99
CA MET A 1 -18.42 -7.11 1.67
C MET A 1 -17.56 -8.36 1.72
N LYS A 2 -17.83 -9.37 0.88
CA LYS A 2 -17.08 -10.63 0.88
C LYS A 2 -16.36 -10.80 -0.47
N PRO A 3 -15.03 -10.68 -0.53
CA PRO A 3 -14.29 -10.82 -1.79
C PRO A 3 -14.36 -12.27 -2.30
N VAL A 4 -14.35 -12.43 -3.63
CA VAL A 4 -14.35 -13.72 -4.32
C VAL A 4 -13.54 -13.58 -5.61
N LEU A 5 -12.63 -14.53 -5.89
CA LEU A 5 -11.91 -14.53 -7.16
C LEU A 5 -12.88 -14.58 -8.34
N ARG A 6 -12.64 -13.73 -9.36
CA ARG A 6 -13.40 -13.73 -10.62
C ARG A 6 -13.08 -14.91 -11.54
N PHE A 7 -12.12 -15.75 -11.16
CA PHE A 7 -11.65 -16.90 -11.91
C PHE A 7 -11.30 -18.05 -10.95
N PRO A 8 -11.28 -19.30 -11.42
CA PRO A 8 -10.87 -20.44 -10.59
C PRO A 8 -9.44 -20.28 -10.07
N LYS A 9 -9.21 -20.58 -8.79
CA LYS A 9 -7.87 -20.49 -8.17
C LYS A 9 -6.81 -21.31 -8.92
N SER A 10 -7.21 -22.40 -9.58
CA SER A 10 -6.35 -23.25 -10.42
C SER A 10 -5.75 -22.50 -11.62
N GLU A 11 -6.36 -21.41 -12.07
CA GLU A 11 -5.89 -20.61 -13.21
C GLU A 11 -4.94 -19.48 -12.80
N LEU A 12 -4.66 -19.29 -11.49
CA LEU A 12 -3.75 -18.24 -11.03
C LEU A 12 -2.42 -18.27 -11.77
N ARG A 13 -1.80 -19.45 -11.86
CA ARG A 13 -0.50 -19.60 -12.52
C ARG A 13 -0.55 -19.26 -14.01
N PHE A 14 -1.63 -19.66 -14.67
CA PHE A 14 -1.86 -19.32 -16.08
C PHE A 14 -1.89 -17.79 -16.30
N PHE A 15 -2.52 -17.03 -15.40
CA PHE A 15 -2.56 -15.57 -15.50
C PHE A 15 -1.22 -14.92 -15.09
N THR A 16 -0.56 -15.39 -14.02
CA THR A 16 0.72 -14.80 -13.56
C THR A 16 1.83 -14.98 -14.58
N ASP A 17 1.92 -16.15 -15.21
CA ASP A 17 2.99 -16.46 -16.19
C ASP A 17 2.89 -15.59 -17.46
N ARG A 18 1.70 -15.03 -17.74
CA ARG A 18 1.42 -14.14 -18.88
C ARG A 18 1.66 -12.67 -18.54
N TYR A 19 1.85 -12.34 -17.27
CA TYR A 19 2.02 -10.95 -16.83
C TYR A 19 3.48 -10.52 -16.97
N GLN A 20 3.85 -10.04 -18.17
CA GLN A 20 5.20 -9.56 -18.50
C GLN A 20 5.31 -8.04 -18.31
N TYR A 21 5.18 -7.54 -17.06
CA TYR A 21 5.50 -6.14 -16.78
C TYR A 21 6.95 -6.01 -16.26
N PRO A 22 7.83 -5.28 -16.96
CA PRO A 22 9.18 -5.04 -16.50
C PRO A 22 9.16 -4.06 -15.31
N VAL A 23 9.39 -4.64 -14.13
CA VAL A 23 9.93 -4.09 -12.88
C VAL A 23 10.22 -2.57 -12.88
N GLN A 24 9.20 -1.76 -12.58
CA GLN A 24 9.37 -0.48 -11.87
C GLN A 24 9.36 -0.68 -10.35
N GLU A 25 9.21 -1.92 -9.88
CA GLU A 25 9.24 -2.29 -8.46
C GLU A 25 10.63 -2.18 -7.84
N THR A 26 11.72 -2.19 -8.63
CA THR A 26 13.11 -2.16 -8.12
C THR A 26 13.36 -0.97 -7.20
N THR A 27 12.80 0.21 -7.52
CA THR A 27 13.05 1.42 -6.75
C THR A 27 12.43 1.33 -5.36
N VAL A 28 11.18 0.88 -5.23
CA VAL A 28 10.51 0.74 -3.92
C VAL A 28 11.07 -0.46 -3.16
N LEU A 29 11.35 -1.58 -3.86
CA LEU A 29 11.98 -2.76 -3.28
C LEU A 29 13.36 -2.45 -2.69
N GLY A 30 14.14 -1.58 -3.35
CA GLY A 30 15.46 -1.14 -2.88
C GLY A 30 15.44 -0.40 -1.54
N LEU A 31 14.29 0.15 -1.14
CA LEU A 31 14.13 0.85 0.15
C LEU A 31 13.86 -0.12 1.32
N ARG A 32 13.49 -1.38 1.06
CA ARG A 32 13.00 -2.28 2.11
C ARG A 32 14.00 -2.50 3.23
N GLU A 33 15.26 -2.77 2.88
CA GLU A 33 16.29 -3.06 3.88
C GLU A 33 16.59 -1.84 4.76
N THR A 34 16.71 -0.66 4.16
CA THR A 34 17.02 0.58 4.90
C THR A 34 15.84 1.01 5.78
N VAL A 35 14.61 0.93 5.26
CA VAL A 35 13.38 1.20 6.01
C VAL A 35 13.20 0.20 7.15
N ALA A 36 13.42 -1.10 6.93
CA ALA A 36 13.30 -2.12 7.96
C ALA A 36 14.28 -1.91 9.12
N LYS A 37 15.52 -1.49 8.82
CA LYS A 37 16.54 -1.21 9.84
C LYS A 37 16.20 0.02 10.69
N ARG A 38 15.69 1.10 10.08
CA ARG A 38 15.37 2.34 10.81
C ARG A 38 13.98 2.34 11.43
N GLY A 39 12.99 1.72 10.78
CA GLY A 39 11.61 1.61 11.26
C GLY A 39 10.69 2.78 10.89
N TRP A 40 11.05 3.60 9.90
CA TRP A 40 10.24 4.72 9.38
C TRP A 40 10.57 5.03 7.91
N LEU A 41 9.83 5.92 7.26
CA LEU A 41 10.17 6.48 5.95
C LEU A 41 10.71 7.91 6.11
N THR A 42 11.64 8.31 5.26
CA THR A 42 11.94 9.74 5.02
C THR A 42 10.95 10.33 4.03
N LYS A 43 10.93 11.65 3.88
CA LYS A 43 10.12 12.31 2.85
C LYS A 43 10.50 11.85 1.44
N ASP A 44 11.78 11.59 1.20
CA ASP A 44 12.27 11.10 -0.10
C ASP A 44 11.76 9.68 -0.38
N ASP A 45 11.75 8.79 0.63
CA ASP A 45 11.17 7.46 0.49
C ASP A 45 9.67 7.54 0.18
N LEU A 46 8.95 8.41 0.90
CA LEU A 46 7.52 8.65 0.65
C LEU A 46 7.28 9.16 -0.77
N ARG A 47 8.15 10.04 -1.28
CA ARG A 47 8.11 10.50 -2.67
C ARG A 47 8.26 9.34 -3.65
N THR A 48 9.24 8.46 -3.43
CA THR A 48 9.45 7.27 -4.28
C THR A 48 8.22 6.38 -4.29
N VAL A 49 7.62 6.11 -3.13
CA VAL A 49 6.38 5.31 -3.01
C VAL A 49 5.21 5.97 -3.75
N ALA A 50 5.01 7.27 -3.56
CA ALA A 50 3.92 8.00 -4.18
C ALA A 50 4.06 8.09 -5.71
N GLN A 51 5.28 8.33 -6.21
CA GLN A 51 5.59 8.32 -7.64
C GLN A 51 5.32 6.95 -8.27
N TRP A 52 5.67 5.88 -7.55
CA TRP A 52 5.42 4.51 -8.01
C TRP A 52 3.92 4.18 -8.05
N LYS A 53 3.16 4.46 -6.98
CA LYS A 53 1.74 4.05 -6.87
C LYS A 53 0.76 4.97 -7.61
N ALA A 54 1.01 6.27 -7.54
CA ALA A 54 0.07 7.30 -7.95
C ALA A 54 0.80 8.53 -8.51
N PRO A 55 1.56 8.37 -9.61
CA PRO A 55 2.44 9.43 -10.15
C PRO A 55 1.71 10.75 -10.41
N ARG A 56 0.45 10.67 -10.86
CA ARG A 56 -0.40 11.85 -11.15
C ARG A 56 -0.72 12.73 -9.94
N SER A 57 -0.71 12.16 -8.74
CA SER A 57 -1.00 12.88 -7.49
C SER A 57 0.19 12.90 -6.53
N ALA A 58 1.37 12.47 -6.97
CA ALA A 58 2.54 12.33 -6.12
C ALA A 58 3.00 13.67 -5.54
N GLY A 59 2.79 14.79 -6.24
CA GLY A 59 3.18 16.12 -5.76
C GLY A 59 2.49 16.57 -4.47
N HIS A 60 1.35 15.96 -4.10
CA HIS A 60 0.68 16.29 -2.83
C HIS A 60 1.52 15.93 -1.61
N ILE A 61 2.45 14.97 -1.72
CA ILE A 61 3.31 14.57 -0.59
C ILE A 61 4.25 15.69 -0.14
N GLU A 62 4.49 16.69 -0.99
CA GLU A 62 5.40 17.79 -0.68
C GLU A 62 4.89 18.68 0.47
N GLY A 63 3.60 18.63 0.79
CA GLY A 63 3.01 19.31 1.95
C GLY A 63 3.48 18.78 3.31
N ASN A 64 3.98 17.54 3.36
CA ASN A 64 4.46 16.95 4.60
C ASN A 64 5.87 17.44 4.97
N SER A 65 6.16 17.65 6.25
CA SER A 65 7.53 17.81 6.75
C SER A 65 8.23 16.47 6.91
N GLU A 66 9.57 16.46 6.91
CA GLU A 66 10.38 15.26 7.15
C GLU A 66 10.06 14.63 8.51
N GLU A 67 9.95 15.46 9.55
CA GLU A 67 9.66 15.03 10.91
C GLU A 67 8.29 14.36 11.02
N TYR A 68 7.28 14.92 10.34
CA TYR A 68 5.93 14.38 10.35
C TYR A 68 5.83 13.05 9.58
N VAL A 69 6.49 12.94 8.42
CA VAL A 69 6.58 11.67 7.68
C VAL A 69 7.22 10.60 8.57
N LYS A 70 8.33 10.92 9.21
CA LYS A 70 9.02 10.01 10.13
C LYS A 70 8.11 9.58 11.27
N GLU A 71 7.45 10.51 11.95
CA GLU A 71 6.58 10.20 13.10
C GLU A 71 5.42 9.28 12.72
N ILE A 72 4.67 9.65 11.68
CA ILE A 72 3.48 8.92 11.25
C ILE A 72 3.85 7.52 10.75
N THR A 73 4.90 7.41 9.95
CA THR A 73 5.31 6.10 9.41
C THR A 73 5.96 5.23 10.48
N ALA A 74 6.75 5.79 11.41
CA ALA A 74 7.25 5.04 12.56
C ALA A 74 6.12 4.47 13.41
N PHE A 75 5.09 5.28 13.67
CA PHE A 75 3.92 4.83 14.40
C PHE A 75 3.17 3.74 13.64
N ALA A 76 2.91 3.92 12.34
CA ALA A 76 2.22 2.93 11.52
C ALA A 76 2.95 1.59 11.51
N LEU A 77 4.28 1.59 11.38
CA LEU A 77 5.07 0.36 11.29
C LEU A 77 5.23 -0.37 12.63
N ARG A 78 5.06 0.31 13.77
CA ARG A 78 5.13 -0.31 15.11
C ARG A 78 3.77 -0.61 15.72
N ALA A 79 2.69 -0.04 15.19
CA ALA A 79 1.37 -0.13 15.81
C ALA A 79 0.90 -1.59 15.96
N ALA A 80 0.20 -1.88 17.06
CA ALA A 80 -0.25 -3.23 17.38
C ALA A 80 -1.51 -3.63 16.61
N THR A 81 -2.40 -2.68 16.34
CA THR A 81 -3.69 -2.93 15.67
C THR A 81 -3.66 -2.46 14.22
N GLU A 82 -4.25 -3.23 13.33
CA GLU A 82 -4.28 -3.01 11.89
C GLU A 82 -5.01 -1.71 11.54
N ARG A 83 -6.04 -1.37 12.33
CA ARG A 83 -6.74 -0.10 12.19
C ARG A 83 -5.82 1.09 12.39
N ALA A 84 -5.05 1.09 13.47
CA ALA A 84 -4.06 2.13 13.73
C ALA A 84 -2.96 2.17 12.66
N ARG A 85 -2.52 1.01 12.13
CA ARG A 85 -1.47 0.95 11.08
C ARG A 85 -1.89 1.68 9.81
N ILE A 86 -3.10 1.42 9.31
CA ILE A 86 -3.54 1.95 8.03
C ILE A 86 -4.13 3.36 8.14
N GLU A 87 -4.95 3.63 9.16
CA GLU A 87 -5.69 4.90 9.26
C GLU A 87 -4.73 6.07 9.51
N ILE A 88 -3.70 5.88 10.36
CA ILE A 88 -2.73 6.94 10.66
C ILE A 88 -1.97 7.41 9.40
N LEU A 89 -1.68 6.50 8.47
CA LEU A 89 -0.99 6.84 7.22
C LEU A 89 -1.83 7.77 6.35
N THR A 90 -3.16 7.74 6.50
CA THR A 90 -4.06 8.61 5.73
C THR A 90 -4.06 10.07 6.18
N ASN A 91 -3.34 10.38 7.28
CA ASN A 91 -3.08 11.74 7.74
C ASN A 91 -1.92 12.42 7.02
N LEU A 92 -1.13 11.70 6.21
CA LEU A 92 -0.09 12.28 5.37
C LEU A 92 -0.71 12.85 4.09
N ASP A 93 -0.27 14.04 3.69
CA ASP A 93 -0.71 14.64 2.43
C ASP A 93 -0.34 13.73 1.25
N GLY A 94 -1.30 13.53 0.32
CA GLY A 94 -1.12 12.64 -0.82
C GLY A 94 -1.22 11.14 -0.51
N VAL A 95 -1.42 10.76 0.76
CA VAL A 95 -1.54 9.35 1.16
C VAL A 95 -2.99 9.02 1.48
N ARG A 96 -3.61 8.23 0.61
CA ARG A 96 -4.93 7.61 0.85
C ARG A 96 -4.76 6.09 0.98
N TRP A 97 -5.84 5.38 1.27
CA TRP A 97 -5.85 3.92 1.46
C TRP A 97 -5.05 3.11 0.43
N PRO A 98 -5.14 3.40 -0.90
CA PRO A 98 -4.26 2.76 -1.88
C PRO A 98 -2.76 2.94 -1.60
N THR A 99 -2.29 4.17 -1.39
CA THR A 99 -0.88 4.45 -1.11
C THR A 99 -0.46 3.94 0.27
N ALA A 100 -1.33 4.07 1.27
CA ALA A 100 -1.08 3.54 2.62
C ALA A 100 -0.89 2.01 2.60
N SER A 101 -1.67 1.29 1.78
CA SER A 101 -1.51 -0.16 1.61
C SER A 101 -0.15 -0.54 0.99
N VAL A 102 0.41 0.31 0.13
CA VAL A 102 1.76 0.10 -0.45
C VAL A 102 2.84 0.24 0.62
N ILE A 103 2.71 1.24 1.50
CA ILE A 103 3.64 1.44 2.62
C ILE A 103 3.64 0.20 3.51
N LEU A 104 2.46 -0.32 3.86
CA LEU A 104 2.35 -1.54 4.66
C LEU A 104 2.88 -2.77 3.91
N HIS A 105 2.56 -2.94 2.63
CA HIS A 105 3.02 -4.07 1.82
C HIS A 105 4.54 -4.20 1.78
N PHE A 106 5.25 -3.09 1.55
CA PHE A 106 6.70 -3.14 1.38
C PHE A 106 7.47 -3.07 2.70
N PHE A 107 6.96 -2.32 3.68
CA PHE A 107 7.75 -1.90 4.84
C PHE A 107 7.25 -2.42 6.18
N HIS A 108 6.07 -3.02 6.24
CA HIS A 108 5.65 -3.75 7.42
C HIS A 108 6.16 -5.19 7.40
N LYS A 109 6.33 -5.79 8.58
CA LYS A 109 6.79 -7.18 8.73
C LYS A 109 5.74 -8.21 8.31
N GLU A 110 4.47 -7.91 8.56
CA GLU A 110 3.33 -8.74 8.17
C GLU A 110 2.97 -8.53 6.70
N PRO A 111 2.52 -9.57 5.98
CA PRO A 111 2.14 -9.44 4.58
C PRO A 111 0.81 -8.70 4.45
N TYR A 112 0.81 -7.60 3.69
CA TYR A 112 -0.42 -6.87 3.32
C TYR A 112 -0.60 -6.87 1.81
N PRO A 113 -1.82 -7.08 1.28
CA PRO A 113 -2.08 -6.88 -0.14
C PRO A 113 -2.06 -5.38 -0.49
N ILE A 114 -1.60 -5.07 -1.70
CA ILE A 114 -1.74 -3.72 -2.26
C ILE A 114 -3.19 -3.51 -2.70
N MET A 115 -3.76 -2.37 -2.32
CA MET A 115 -5.05 -1.91 -2.76
C MET A 115 -4.91 -1.13 -4.07
N ASP A 116 -5.22 -1.81 -5.18
CA ASP A 116 -5.30 -1.24 -6.52
C ASP A 116 -6.64 -1.60 -7.15
N PHE A 117 -7.18 -0.75 -8.02
CA PHE A 117 -8.49 -1.01 -8.63
C PHE A 117 -8.52 -2.32 -9.43
N ARG A 118 -7.39 -2.73 -10.03
CA ARG A 118 -7.28 -4.02 -10.74
C ARG A 118 -7.25 -5.20 -9.78
N ALA A 119 -6.58 -5.04 -8.64
CA ALA A 119 -6.52 -6.06 -7.59
C ALA A 119 -7.89 -6.21 -6.90
N LEU A 120 -8.59 -5.10 -6.61
CA LEU A 120 -9.96 -5.13 -6.12
C LEU A 120 -10.89 -5.81 -7.13
N TRP A 121 -10.77 -5.46 -8.41
CA TRP A 121 -11.56 -6.07 -9.47
C TRP A 121 -11.34 -7.60 -9.53
N SER A 122 -10.11 -8.10 -9.42
CA SER A 122 -9.83 -9.55 -9.52
C SER A 122 -10.51 -10.39 -8.43
N VAL A 123 -10.81 -9.78 -7.29
CA VAL A 123 -11.54 -10.40 -6.16
C VAL A 123 -12.99 -9.93 -6.04
N SER A 124 -13.59 -9.51 -7.17
CA SER A 124 -15.00 -9.12 -7.27
C SER A 124 -15.41 -7.93 -6.39
N LEU A 125 -14.45 -7.12 -5.96
CA LEU A 125 -14.71 -5.87 -5.26
C LEU A 125 -14.75 -4.70 -6.24
N GLU A 126 -15.57 -3.71 -5.93
CA GLU A 126 -15.64 -2.44 -6.64
C GLU A 126 -14.90 -1.35 -5.86
N VAL A 127 -14.29 -0.40 -6.57
CA VAL A 127 -13.65 0.76 -5.93
C VAL A 127 -14.74 1.57 -5.20
N PRO A 128 -14.68 1.71 -3.87
CA PRO A 128 -15.71 2.43 -3.14
C PRO A 128 -15.55 3.94 -3.35
N ALA A 129 -16.65 4.68 -3.26
CA ALA A 129 -16.61 6.14 -3.25
C ALA A 129 -15.79 6.68 -2.07
N GLN A 130 -15.85 6.00 -0.92
CA GLN A 130 -15.04 6.26 0.25
C GLN A 130 -14.52 4.96 0.84
N TYR A 131 -13.21 4.89 1.06
CA TYR A 131 -12.59 3.75 1.73
C TYR A 131 -12.84 3.82 3.24
N SER A 132 -12.97 2.65 3.86
CA SER A 132 -13.12 2.49 5.30
C SER A 132 -12.28 1.32 5.78
N PHE A 133 -12.03 1.27 7.10
CA PHE A 133 -11.34 0.14 7.72
C PHE A 133 -12.02 -1.18 7.42
N ALA A 134 -13.34 -1.27 7.59
CA ALA A 134 -14.10 -2.50 7.30
C ALA A 134 -13.96 -2.96 5.84
N TYR A 135 -13.91 -2.01 4.89
CA TYR A 135 -13.68 -2.34 3.48
C TYR A 135 -12.27 -2.91 3.27
N TRP A 136 -11.24 -2.19 3.73
CA TRP A 136 -9.85 -2.61 3.61
C TRP A 136 -9.59 -3.94 4.32
N TRP A 137 -10.09 -4.09 5.55
CA TRP A 137 -9.89 -5.29 6.35
C TRP A 137 -10.50 -6.53 5.70
N SER A 138 -11.72 -6.42 5.14
CA SER A 138 -12.32 -7.52 4.40
C SER A 138 -11.52 -7.97 3.18
N TYR A 139 -10.73 -7.07 2.59
CA TYR A 139 -9.81 -7.38 1.49
C TYR A 139 -8.49 -7.98 1.98
N VAL A 140 -7.98 -7.55 3.15
CA VAL A 140 -6.77 -8.11 3.76
C VAL A 140 -6.98 -9.55 4.24
N GLU A 141 -8.17 -9.88 4.76
CA GLU A 141 -8.50 -11.22 5.27
C GLU A 141 -8.83 -12.27 4.20
N PHE A 142 -8.85 -11.88 2.92
CA PHE A 142 -9.17 -12.77 1.79
C PHE A 142 -7.92 -13.43 1.19
#